data_AF-A0A954R8R2-F1
#
_entry.id   AF-A0A954R8R2-F1
#
_cell.length_a   1.000
_cell.length_b   1.000
_cell.length_c   1.000
_cell.angle_alpha   90.00
_cell.angle_beta   90.00
_cell.angle_gamma   90.00
#
_symmetry.space_group_name_H-M   'P 1'
#
loop_
_entity.id
_entity.type
_entity.pdbx_description
1 polymer ?
#
loop_
_entity_poly.entity_id
_entity_poly.type
_entity_poly.pdbx_seq_one_letter_code
_entity_poly.pdbx_strand_id
1 'polypeptide(L)'
;DDEVTAGALDFLDRAHKSGKPFFLWWNSTRMHIWTHLKPESEGKTGLGVYPDGMVEHDGHVGQILDKLDQLGVADNTIVMYSTDNGAECFSWPDGGTTPFRNEKNSNWEGGYRVPCIIKWPGVIKPGIVINEIGSHEDMLPTLLAAAGEPDIKEKLLKGHRANGMDYKVHLDGYNLMPAFKKE
;
A
#
# COMPACT_ATOMS: atom_id res chain seq x y z
N ASP A 1 -2.19 3.38 15.40
CA ASP A 1 -1.38 3.86 14.27
C ASP A 1 -0.15 4.65 14.65
N ASP A 2 -0.17 5.56 15.62
CA ASP A 2 1.05 6.28 16.05
C ASP A 2 2.25 5.37 16.33
N GLU A 3 2.05 4.27 17.07
CA GLU A 3 3.12 3.32 17.37
C GLU A 3 3.71 2.68 16.11
N VAL A 4 2.83 2.22 15.19
CA VAL A 4 3.23 1.57 13.94
C VAL A 4 3.92 2.58 13.01
N THR A 5 3.41 3.81 12.94
CA THR A 5 4.01 4.91 12.17
C THR A 5 5.35 5.32 12.75
N ALA A 6 5.49 5.43 14.08
CA ALA A 6 6.78 5.70 14.71
C ALA A 6 7.81 4.60 14.42
N GLY A 7 7.40 3.33 14.46
CA GLY A 7 8.25 2.20 14.08
C GLY A 7 8.67 2.24 12.60
N ALA A 8 7.77 2.65 11.70
CA ALA A 8 8.08 2.86 10.29
C ALA A 8 9.08 3.99 10.06
N LEU A 9 8.92 5.13 10.76
CA LEU A 9 9.84 6.26 10.67
C LEU A 9 11.25 5.91 11.19
N ASP A 10 11.33 5.21 12.34
CA ASP A 10 12.58 4.69 12.88
C ASP A 10 13.25 3.68 11.92
N PHE A 11 12.45 2.78 11.33
CA PHE A 11 12.94 1.85 10.32
C PHE A 11 13.57 2.57 9.13
N LEU A 12 12.91 3.59 8.58
CA LEU A 12 13.43 4.37 7.46
C LEU A 12 14.78 5.02 7.81
N ASP A 13 14.93 5.58 9.02
CA ASP A 13 16.21 6.15 9.47
C ASP A 13 17.32 5.09 9.52
N ARG A 14 17.06 3.94 10.14
CA ARG A 14 18.05 2.86 10.25
C ARG A 14 18.39 2.27 8.88
N ALA A 15 17.38 2.08 8.03
CA ALA A 15 17.55 1.56 6.69
C ALA A 15 18.41 2.49 5.82
N HIS A 16 18.10 3.79 5.82
CA HIS A 16 18.88 4.80 5.11
C HIS A 16 20.34 4.83 5.59
N LYS A 17 20.56 4.85 6.92
CA LYS A 17 21.91 4.80 7.52
C LYS A 17 22.71 3.55 7.13
N SER A 18 22.03 2.43 6.86
CA SER A 18 22.69 1.20 6.44
C SER A 18 23.20 1.21 5.00
N GLY A 19 22.75 2.16 4.17
CA GLY A 19 23.12 2.27 2.76
C GLY A 19 22.58 1.13 1.88
N LYS A 20 21.58 0.39 2.35
CA LYS A 20 20.95 -0.73 1.63
C LYS A 20 19.56 -0.35 1.14
N PRO A 21 19.07 -0.95 0.04
CA PRO A 21 17.66 -0.87 -0.33
C PRO A 21 16.78 -1.38 0.82
N PHE A 22 15.59 -0.80 0.96
CA PHE A 22 14.64 -1.16 2.01
C PHE A 22 13.30 -1.58 1.43
N PHE A 23 12.59 -2.39 2.20
CA PHE A 23 11.19 -2.69 2.01
C PHE A 23 10.47 -2.41 3.31
N LEU A 24 9.56 -1.44 3.29
CA LEU A 24 8.70 -1.11 4.41
C LEU A 24 7.29 -1.57 4.07
N TRP A 25 6.75 -2.48 4.87
CA TRP A 25 5.34 -2.82 4.86
C TRP A 25 4.69 -2.16 6.07
N TRP A 26 4.05 -1.02 5.83
CA TRP A 26 3.38 -0.23 6.86
C TRP A 26 1.88 -0.57 6.84
N ASN A 27 1.43 -1.25 7.89
CA ASN A 27 0.07 -1.75 8.01
C ASN A 27 -0.59 -1.01 9.17
N SER A 28 -1.14 0.17 8.88
CA SER A 28 -2.02 0.87 9.81
C SER A 28 -3.27 0.03 10.12
N THR A 29 -3.87 0.25 11.28
CA THR A 29 -5.15 -0.36 11.62
C THR A 29 -6.34 0.49 11.20
N ARG A 30 -6.15 1.79 10.94
CA ARG A 30 -7.19 2.64 10.33
C ARG A 30 -7.51 2.13 8.91
N MET A 31 -8.78 1.98 8.50
CA MET A 31 -10.05 2.24 9.22
C MET A 31 -10.78 0.94 9.60
N HIS A 32 -10.10 0.00 10.24
CA HIS A 32 -10.77 -1.14 10.86
C HIS A 32 -11.60 -0.68 12.07
N ILE A 33 -12.72 -1.37 12.31
CA ILE A 33 -13.64 -1.08 13.42
C ILE A 33 -12.99 -1.20 14.80
N TRP A 34 -13.62 -0.46 15.72
CA TRP A 34 -13.10 0.02 16.99
C TRP A 34 -12.08 1.16 16.78
N THR A 35 -12.60 2.26 16.24
CA THR A 35 -11.84 3.45 15.88
C THR A 35 -11.48 4.25 17.14
N HIS A 36 -10.23 4.13 17.58
CA HIS A 36 -9.70 4.89 18.72
C HIS A 36 -8.98 6.16 18.28
N LEU A 37 -9.70 7.27 18.12
CA LEU A 37 -9.12 8.56 17.70
C LEU A 37 -8.24 9.18 18.79
N LYS A 38 -7.29 10.02 18.37
CA LYS A 38 -6.67 10.97 19.31
C LYS A 38 -7.68 12.03 19.72
N PRO A 39 -7.56 12.61 20.93
CA PRO A 39 -8.45 13.69 21.36
C PRO A 39 -8.53 14.86 20.36
N GLU A 40 -7.43 15.24 19.71
CA GLU A 40 -7.38 16.32 18.73
C GLU A 40 -7.98 15.98 17.35
N SER A 41 -8.20 14.69 17.08
CA SER A 41 -8.83 14.21 15.84
C SER A 41 -10.34 14.12 15.97
N GLU A 42 -10.88 14.01 17.19
CA GLU A 42 -12.32 13.93 17.41
C GLU A 42 -13.04 15.20 16.93
N GLY A 43 -14.03 15.03 16.05
CA GLY A 43 -14.81 16.12 15.48
C GLY A 43 -14.08 16.96 14.44
N LYS A 44 -12.87 16.56 14.01
CA LYS A 44 -12.00 17.35 13.11
C LYS A 44 -12.69 17.72 11.80
N THR A 45 -13.49 16.82 11.26
CA THR A 45 -14.23 16.99 9.99
C THR A 45 -15.66 17.47 10.21
N GLY A 46 -16.20 17.27 11.42
CA GLY A 46 -17.63 17.44 11.70
C GLY A 46 -18.54 16.38 11.06
N LEU A 47 -17.98 15.32 10.46
CA LEU A 47 -18.71 14.28 9.73
C LEU A 47 -18.76 12.93 10.47
N GLY A 48 -18.15 12.83 11.65
CA GLY A 48 -18.18 11.66 12.52
C GLY A 48 -16.86 10.89 12.54
N VAL A 49 -16.86 9.78 13.29
CA VAL A 49 -15.66 9.04 13.67
C VAL A 49 -14.86 8.50 12.47
N TYR A 50 -15.53 8.04 11.41
CA TYR A 50 -14.83 7.48 10.25
C TYR A 50 -14.07 8.55 9.43
N PRO A 51 -14.69 9.65 8.98
CA PRO A 51 -13.95 10.73 8.31
C PRO A 51 -12.86 11.36 9.17
N ASP A 52 -13.09 11.51 10.48
CA ASP A 52 -12.08 11.98 11.43
C ASP A 52 -10.86 11.06 11.47
N GLY A 53 -11.10 9.74 11.55
CA GLY A 53 -10.04 8.74 11.49
C GLY A 53 -9.32 8.68 10.15
N MET A 54 -10.02 8.93 9.04
CA MET A 54 -9.40 9.03 7.71
C MET A 54 -8.46 10.23 7.61
N VAL A 55 -8.82 11.39 8.18
CA VAL A 55 -7.93 12.57 8.23
C VAL A 55 -6.71 12.31 9.11
N GLU A 56 -6.89 11.63 10.26
CA GLU A 56 -5.77 11.21 11.09
C GLU A 56 -4.82 10.27 10.33
N HIS A 57 -5.38 9.27 9.63
CA HIS A 57 -4.62 8.31 8.82
C HIS A 57 -3.88 8.97 7.65
N ASP A 58 -4.52 9.89 6.93
CA ASP A 58 -3.89 10.69 5.88
C ASP A 58 -2.69 11.50 6.43
N GLY A 59 -2.83 12.03 7.64
CA GLY A 59 -1.72 12.66 8.36
C GLY A 59 -0.54 11.71 8.62
N HIS A 60 -0.80 10.44 8.96
CA HIS A 60 0.25 9.43 9.11
C HIS A 60 0.93 9.08 7.78
N VAL A 61 0.15 8.96 6.70
CA VAL A 61 0.71 8.80 5.33
C VAL A 61 1.63 9.98 5.01
N GLY A 62 1.19 11.21 5.31
CA GLY A 62 1.99 12.42 5.17
C GLY A 62 3.33 12.35 5.90
N GLN A 63 3.36 11.88 7.14
CA GLN A 63 4.61 11.72 7.91
C GLN A 63 5.60 10.76 7.22
N ILE A 64 5.12 9.66 6.64
CA ILE A 64 5.98 8.71 5.91
C ILE A 64 6.52 9.35 4.63
N LEU A 65 5.68 10.07 3.87
CA LEU A 65 6.09 10.77 2.66
C LEU A 65 7.12 11.86 2.96
N ASP A 66 6.86 12.70 3.96
CA ASP A 66 7.77 13.75 4.42
C ASP A 66 9.11 13.16 4.86
N LYS A 67 9.11 11.99 5.50
CA LYS A 67 10.34 11.30 5.90
C LYS A 67 11.18 10.87 4.70
N LEU A 68 10.56 10.36 3.64
CA LEU A 68 11.27 10.01 2.40
C LEU A 68 11.90 11.24 1.74
N ASP A 69 11.19 12.37 1.75
CA ASP A 69 11.69 13.65 1.22
C ASP A 69 12.85 14.19 2.08
N GLN A 70 12.71 14.16 3.41
CA GLN A 70 13.77 14.58 4.35
C GLN A 70 15.05 13.76 4.21
N LEU A 71 14.93 12.46 3.95
CA LEU A 71 16.06 11.57 3.72
C LEU A 71 16.63 11.70 2.29
N GLY A 72 15.98 12.46 1.41
CA GLY A 72 16.41 12.65 0.02
C GLY A 72 16.32 11.39 -0.85
N VAL A 73 15.43 10.45 -0.50
CA VAL A 73 15.31 9.15 -1.18
C VAL A 73 13.98 8.98 -1.94
N ALA A 74 13.11 9.99 -1.92
CA ALA A 74 11.78 9.92 -2.52
C ALA A 74 11.80 9.57 -4.02
N ASP A 75 12.76 10.09 -4.79
CA ASP A 75 12.88 9.82 -6.22
C ASP A 75 13.30 8.36 -6.53
N ASN A 76 13.92 7.68 -5.56
CA ASN A 76 14.34 6.29 -5.68
C ASN A 76 13.49 5.34 -4.81
N THR A 77 12.27 5.76 -4.47
CA THR A 77 11.34 4.96 -3.65
C THR A 77 10.02 4.77 -4.40
N ILE A 78 9.58 3.51 -4.50
CA ILE A 78 8.22 3.17 -4.93
C ILE A 78 7.32 3.24 -3.70
N VAL A 79 6.31 4.12 -3.73
CA VAL A 79 5.27 4.17 -2.69
C VAL A 79 3.98 3.66 -3.27
N MET A 80 3.42 2.62 -2.67
CA MET A 80 2.08 2.12 -2.97
C MET A 80 1.17 2.33 -1.76
N TYR A 81 -0.01 2.88 -2.00
CA TYR A 81 -1.10 2.98 -1.04
C TYR A 81 -2.32 2.18 -1.53
N SER A 82 -2.88 1.36 -0.66
CA SER A 82 -4.11 0.58 -0.90
C SER A 82 -4.73 0.13 0.42
N THR A 83 -5.95 -0.42 0.37
CA THR A 83 -6.56 -1.19 1.46
C THR A 83 -6.52 -2.68 1.17
N ASP A 84 -6.78 -3.53 2.18
CA ASP A 84 -6.79 -4.99 2.10
C ASP A 84 -8.10 -5.57 1.54
N ASN A 85 -9.22 -4.92 1.81
CA ASN A 85 -10.54 -5.21 1.25
C ASN A 85 -11.36 -3.93 1.08
N GLY A 86 -12.58 -4.07 0.55
CA GLY A 86 -13.55 -3.00 0.49
C GLY A 86 -14.08 -2.56 1.86
N ALA A 87 -14.91 -1.50 1.89
CA ALA A 87 -15.41 -0.93 3.13
C ALA A 87 -16.30 -1.92 3.90
N GLU A 88 -16.23 -1.89 5.23
CA GLU A 88 -17.17 -2.56 6.13
C GLU A 88 -18.28 -1.57 6.48
N CYS A 89 -19.32 -1.45 5.66
CA CYS A 89 -20.38 -0.43 5.80
C CYS A 89 -21.33 -0.71 6.98
N PHE A 90 -21.60 -1.97 7.31
CA PHE A 90 -22.56 -2.36 8.36
C PHE A 90 -22.14 -1.95 9.78
N SER A 91 -20.87 -1.60 9.97
CA SER A 91 -20.29 -1.21 11.26
C SER A 91 -20.33 0.29 11.51
N TRP A 92 -21.21 1.01 10.82
CA TRP A 92 -21.51 2.41 11.13
C TRP A 92 -21.70 2.64 12.65
N PRO A 93 -21.10 3.69 13.23
CA PRO A 93 -20.45 4.84 12.58
C PRO A 93 -18.97 4.63 12.23
N ASP A 94 -18.35 3.53 12.64
CA ASP A 94 -16.96 3.17 12.35
C ASP A 94 -16.76 2.64 10.92
N GLY A 95 -17.85 2.29 10.24
CA GLY A 95 -17.83 1.76 8.89
C GLY A 95 -17.66 2.82 7.81
N GLY A 96 -16.91 2.45 6.77
CA GLY A 96 -16.76 3.28 5.56
C GLY A 96 -17.94 3.16 4.59
N THR A 97 -17.77 3.69 3.40
CA THR A 97 -18.73 3.51 2.30
C THR A 97 -17.99 3.18 1.00
N THR A 98 -18.70 2.58 0.05
CA THR A 98 -18.19 2.23 -1.27
C THR A 98 -19.23 2.58 -2.33
N PRO A 99 -18.82 3.10 -3.50
CA PRO A 99 -19.73 3.36 -4.61
C PRO A 99 -20.14 2.07 -5.34
N PHE A 100 -19.48 0.96 -5.02
CA PHE A 100 -19.70 -0.33 -5.65
C PHE A 100 -20.75 -1.15 -4.91
N ARG A 101 -21.26 -2.19 -5.57
CA ARG A 101 -22.26 -3.07 -4.97
C ARG A 101 -21.66 -3.82 -3.77
N ASN A 102 -22.38 -3.77 -2.65
CA ASN A 102 -22.09 -4.49 -1.40
C ASN A 102 -20.78 -4.06 -0.73
N GLU A 103 -20.28 -4.83 0.24
CA GLU A 103 -19.24 -4.42 1.18
C GLU A 103 -18.25 -5.57 1.45
N LYS A 104 -17.31 -5.37 2.38
CA LYS A 104 -16.41 -6.40 2.93
C LYS A 104 -17.17 -7.71 3.20
N ASN A 105 -16.51 -8.85 2.97
CA ASN A 105 -17.08 -10.19 3.17
C ASN A 105 -18.23 -10.55 2.20
N SER A 106 -18.28 -9.89 1.03
CA SER A 106 -19.18 -10.24 -0.06
C SER A 106 -18.40 -10.59 -1.34
N ASN A 107 -19.06 -11.18 -2.34
CA ASN A 107 -18.48 -11.50 -3.64
C ASN A 107 -18.73 -10.42 -4.71
N TRP A 108 -19.06 -9.20 -4.30
CA TRP A 108 -19.33 -8.09 -5.20
C TRP A 108 -18.15 -7.12 -5.23
N GLU A 109 -18.14 -6.25 -6.24
CA GLU A 109 -17.10 -5.21 -6.43
C GLU A 109 -16.78 -4.44 -5.15
N GLY A 110 -17.78 -4.10 -4.32
CA GLY A 110 -17.57 -3.36 -3.07
C GLY A 110 -16.85 -4.12 -1.97
N GLY A 111 -16.61 -5.43 -2.13
CA GLY A 111 -15.81 -6.25 -1.22
C GLY A 111 -14.32 -6.31 -1.57
N TYR A 112 -13.93 -6.11 -2.83
CA TYR A 112 -12.55 -6.32 -3.30
C TYR A 112 -11.97 -5.19 -4.16
N ARG A 113 -12.80 -4.29 -4.69
CA ARG A 113 -12.32 -3.14 -5.47
C ARG A 113 -11.91 -2.02 -4.52
N VAL A 114 -10.60 -1.85 -4.39
CA VAL A 114 -9.95 -0.95 -3.43
C VAL A 114 -9.25 0.21 -4.13
N PRO A 115 -9.01 1.35 -3.46
CA PRO A 115 -8.12 2.38 -3.99
C PRO A 115 -6.70 1.79 -4.15
N CYS A 116 -6.02 2.14 -5.23
CA CYS A 116 -4.61 1.82 -5.42
C CYS A 116 -3.91 3.04 -6.03
N ILE A 117 -2.96 3.61 -5.30
CA ILE A 117 -2.16 4.76 -5.74
C ILE A 117 -0.71 4.34 -5.68
N ILE A 118 0.02 4.52 -6.79
CA ILE A 118 1.43 4.20 -6.86
C ILE A 118 2.19 5.44 -7.31
N LYS A 119 3.19 5.84 -6.52
CA LYS A 119 4.10 6.96 -6.77
C LYS A 119 5.51 6.41 -6.96
N TRP A 120 6.10 6.71 -8.11
CA TRP A 120 7.53 6.49 -8.35
C TRP A 120 8.05 7.59 -9.29
N PRO A 121 8.65 8.66 -8.73
CA PRO A 121 9.15 9.78 -9.53
C PRO A 121 10.19 9.32 -10.56
N GLY A 122 10.18 9.95 -11.74
CA GLY A 122 11.08 9.59 -12.84
C GLY A 122 10.71 8.32 -13.61
N VAL A 123 9.83 7.46 -13.07
CA VAL A 123 9.35 6.24 -13.73
C VAL A 123 7.89 6.36 -14.11
N ILE A 124 7.01 6.69 -13.16
CA ILE A 124 5.57 6.84 -13.40
C ILE A 124 5.26 8.31 -13.66
N LYS A 125 4.64 8.61 -14.81
CA LYS A 125 4.17 9.97 -15.10
C LYS A 125 3.09 10.38 -14.08
N PRO A 126 3.22 11.53 -13.39
CA PRO A 126 2.20 11.99 -12.45
C PRO A 126 0.82 12.18 -13.09
N GLY A 127 -0.24 11.86 -12.32
CA GLY A 127 -1.62 12.13 -12.69
C GLY A 127 -2.20 11.23 -13.79
N ILE A 128 -1.55 10.12 -14.12
CA ILE A 128 -2.13 9.13 -15.03
C ILE A 128 -3.16 8.27 -14.30
N VAL A 129 -4.16 7.81 -15.05
CA VAL A 129 -5.14 6.82 -14.60
C VAL A 129 -4.98 5.58 -15.48
N ILE A 130 -4.81 4.42 -14.84
CA ILE A 130 -4.79 3.12 -15.50
C ILE A 130 -6.09 2.42 -15.12
N ASN A 131 -6.96 2.17 -16.10
CA ASN A 131 -8.26 1.52 -15.91
C ASN A 131 -8.23 0.01 -16.21
N GLU A 132 -7.05 -0.54 -16.49
CA GLU A 132 -6.86 -1.98 -16.68
C GLU A 132 -7.08 -2.74 -15.35
N ILE A 133 -7.31 -4.04 -15.46
CA ILE A 133 -7.47 -4.91 -14.30
C ILE A 133 -6.11 -5.12 -13.64
N GLY A 134 -6.04 -4.93 -12.32
CA GLY A 134 -4.89 -5.24 -11.49
C GLY A 134 -5.32 -5.90 -10.18
N SER A 135 -4.40 -6.67 -9.60
CA SER A 135 -4.54 -7.38 -8.33
C SER A 135 -3.37 -7.03 -7.41
N HIS A 136 -3.54 -7.13 -6.09
CA HIS A 136 -2.38 -7.05 -5.18
C HIS A 136 -1.36 -8.14 -5.43
N GLU A 137 -1.77 -9.27 -5.99
CA GLU A 137 -0.86 -10.35 -6.40
C GLU A 137 0.17 -9.89 -7.43
N ASP A 138 -0.14 -8.85 -8.21
CA ASP A 138 0.77 -8.27 -9.21
C ASP A 138 1.96 -7.54 -8.54
N MET A 139 1.84 -7.16 -7.26
CA MET A 139 2.88 -6.39 -6.58
C MET A 139 4.15 -7.19 -6.35
N LEU A 140 4.06 -8.48 -6.05
CA LEU A 140 5.25 -9.31 -5.84
C LEU A 140 6.14 -9.37 -7.10
N PRO A 141 5.64 -9.79 -8.29
CA PRO A 141 6.46 -9.78 -9.50
C PRO A 141 6.86 -8.36 -9.92
N THR A 142 6.00 -7.35 -9.73
CA THR A 142 6.31 -5.96 -10.09
C THR A 142 7.45 -5.37 -9.25
N LEU A 143 7.41 -5.52 -7.92
CA LEU A 143 8.44 -5.00 -7.02
C LEU A 143 9.77 -5.74 -7.20
N LEU A 144 9.74 -7.05 -7.46
CA LEU A 144 10.96 -7.80 -7.76
C LEU A 144 11.54 -7.41 -9.12
N ALA A 145 10.70 -7.18 -10.13
CA ALA A 145 11.16 -6.62 -11.41
C ALA A 145 11.83 -5.26 -11.23
N ALA A 146 11.25 -4.38 -10.42
CA ALA A 146 11.86 -3.09 -10.06
C ALA A 146 13.20 -3.25 -9.33
N ALA A 147 13.35 -4.30 -8.53
CA ALA A 147 14.60 -4.66 -7.85
C ALA A 147 15.62 -5.39 -8.75
N GLY A 148 15.33 -5.60 -10.04
CA GLY A 148 16.23 -6.24 -11.00
C GLY A 148 15.96 -7.73 -11.25
N GLU A 149 14.84 -8.28 -10.80
CA GLU A 149 14.42 -9.67 -10.97
C GLU A 149 13.15 -9.79 -11.85
N PRO A 150 13.19 -9.39 -13.13
CA PRO A 150 12.00 -9.31 -13.99
C PRO A 150 11.37 -10.68 -14.30
N ASP A 151 12.16 -11.75 -14.26
CA ASP A 151 11.73 -13.12 -14.61
C ASP A 151 11.39 -13.97 -13.37
N ILE A 152 11.07 -13.35 -12.23
CA ILE A 152 10.88 -14.09 -10.98
C ILE A 152 9.75 -15.11 -11.07
N LYS A 153 8.68 -14.80 -11.80
CA LYS A 153 7.53 -15.72 -11.97
C LYS A 153 7.97 -17.02 -12.64
N GLU A 154 8.78 -16.95 -13.69
CA GLU A 154 9.34 -18.10 -14.40
C GLU A 154 10.35 -18.86 -13.55
N LYS A 155 11.19 -18.14 -12.78
CA LYS A 155 12.15 -18.76 -11.86
C LYS A 155 11.43 -19.57 -10.78
N LEU A 156 10.43 -18.99 -10.13
CA LEU A 156 9.65 -19.65 -9.08
C LEU A 156 8.85 -20.85 -9.61
N LEU A 157 8.32 -20.77 -10.83
CA LEU A 157 7.61 -21.87 -11.47
C LEU A 157 8.52 -23.09 -11.71
N LYS A 158 9.77 -22.85 -12.15
CA LYS A 158 10.76 -23.91 -12.41
C LYS A 158 11.37 -24.47 -11.12
N GLY A 159 11.52 -23.61 -10.11
CA GLY A 159 12.25 -23.88 -8.88
C GLY A 159 13.34 -22.83 -8.69
N HIS A 160 13.29 -22.11 -7.57
CA HIS A 160 14.20 -21.02 -7.25
C HIS A 160 14.62 -21.06 -5.78
N ARG A 161 15.91 -20.88 -5.49
CA ARG A 161 16.44 -20.80 -4.13
C ARG A 161 16.66 -19.35 -3.74
N ALA A 162 15.98 -18.88 -2.70
CA ALA A 162 16.12 -17.53 -2.15
C ALA A 162 16.08 -17.59 -0.63
N ASN A 163 16.84 -16.70 0.04
CA ASN A 163 16.87 -16.61 1.51
C ASN A 163 17.11 -17.96 2.23
N GLY A 164 17.93 -18.84 1.62
CA GLY A 164 18.24 -20.16 2.19
C GLY A 164 17.12 -21.21 2.04
N MET A 165 16.02 -20.88 1.36
CA MET A 165 14.86 -21.74 1.14
C MET A 165 14.69 -22.04 -0.35
N ASP A 166 14.17 -23.23 -0.66
CA ASP A 166 13.81 -23.64 -2.02
C ASP A 166 12.31 -23.40 -2.24
N TYR A 167 11.98 -22.68 -3.31
CA TYR A 167 10.61 -22.37 -3.71
C TYR A 167 10.30 -23.03 -5.04
N LYS A 168 9.12 -23.63 -5.14
CA LYS A 168 8.50 -24.05 -6.40
C LYS A 168 7.03 -23.67 -6.37
N VAL A 169 6.73 -22.44 -6.80
CA VAL A 169 5.40 -21.83 -6.64
C VAL A 169 4.95 -21.21 -7.96
N HIS A 170 3.63 -21.23 -8.18
CA HIS A 170 3.00 -20.58 -9.32
C HIS A 170 2.39 -19.26 -8.83
N LEU A 171 2.90 -18.13 -9.35
CA LEU A 171 2.35 -16.82 -9.04
C LEU A 171 1.24 -16.49 -10.04
N ASP A 172 0.08 -16.06 -9.56
CA ASP A 172 -1.03 -15.65 -10.42
C ASP A 172 -0.81 -14.22 -10.96
N GLY A 173 -0.19 -13.33 -10.18
CA GLY A 173 0.06 -11.94 -10.57
C GLY A 173 1.02 -11.73 -11.76
N TYR A 174 0.97 -10.52 -12.31
CA TYR A 174 1.69 -10.06 -13.50
C TYR A 174 2.66 -8.92 -13.16
N ASN A 175 3.73 -8.79 -13.94
CA ASN A 175 4.66 -7.67 -13.83
C ASN A 175 4.07 -6.41 -14.48
N LEU A 176 3.78 -5.37 -13.68
CA LEU A 176 3.18 -4.11 -14.13
C LEU A 176 4.20 -3.06 -14.59
N MET A 177 5.51 -3.36 -14.56
CA MET A 177 6.56 -2.44 -14.98
C MET A 177 6.35 -1.84 -16.38
N PRO A 178 5.89 -2.58 -17.41
CA PRO A 178 5.57 -2.00 -18.72
C PRO A 178 4.48 -0.91 -18.63
N ALA A 179 3.40 -1.16 -17.87
CA ALA A 179 2.33 -0.20 -17.66
C ALA A 179 2.82 1.07 -16.93
N PHE A 180 3.74 0.91 -15.96
CA PHE A 180 4.33 2.05 -15.23
C PHE A 180 5.19 2.93 -16.13
N LYS A 181 5.96 2.33 -17.05
CA LYS A 181 6.84 3.03 -17.99
C LYS A 181 6.14 3.49 -19.27
N LYS A 182 4.91 3.02 -19.52
CA LYS A 182 4.18 3.14 -20.79
C LYS A 182 4.92 2.50 -21.98
N GLU A 183 5.54 1.36 -21.71
CA GLU A 183 6.17 0.49 -22.71
C GLU A 183 5.19 -0.57 -23.23
#